data_AF-A0A0F2RRF7-F1
#
_entry.id   AF-A0A0F2RRF7-F1
#
_cell.length_a   1.000
_cell.length_b   1.000
_cell.length_c   1.000
_cell.angle_alpha   90.00
_cell.angle_beta   90.00
_cell.angle_gamma   90.00
#
_symmetry.space_group_name_H-M   'P 1'
#
loop_
_entity.id
_entity.type
_entity.pdbx_description
1 polymer ?
#
loop_
_entity_poly.entity_id
_entity_poly.type
_entity_poly.pdbx_seq_one_letter_code
_entity_poly.pdbx_strand_id
1 'polypeptide(L)'
;MHLYELSSEQLHKRVFEFLRGNGLIRTRAEFCQRFLGKSRGYLATLECLGSQPSRRTFGILRSRLTEQAERPLRKETQAAIRDFIREIDELNVPS
;
A
#
# COMPACT_ATOMS: atom_id res chain seq x y z
N MET A 1 2.71 0.32 22.72
CA MET A 1 2.48 -0.03 21.30
C MET A 1 3.84 0.10 20.62
N HIS A 2 4.48 -1.04 20.33
CA HIS A 2 5.90 -1.07 19.93
C HIS A 2 6.10 -0.46 18.53
N LEU A 3 7.01 0.51 18.46
CA LEU A 3 7.44 1.26 17.28
C LEU A 3 8.66 0.63 16.56
N TYR A 4 8.93 -0.65 16.79
CA TYR A 4 10.13 -1.32 16.29
C TYR A 4 9.70 -2.46 15.35
N GLU A 5 10.34 -2.53 14.17
CA GLU A 5 10.24 -3.58 13.12
C GLU A 5 9.42 -3.28 11.84
N LEU A 6 9.18 -2.02 11.47
CA LEU A 6 8.57 -1.69 10.16
C LEU A 6 9.50 -1.88 8.94
N SER A 7 10.77 -2.28 9.12
CA SER A 7 11.75 -2.36 8.01
C SER A 7 11.77 -3.72 7.28
N SER A 8 11.18 -4.79 7.84
CA SER A 8 11.12 -6.12 7.20
C SER A 8 9.75 -6.45 6.60
N GLU A 9 8.73 -5.63 6.87
CA GLU A 9 7.39 -5.91 6.39
C GLU A 9 7.24 -5.61 4.89
N GLN A 10 6.53 -6.51 4.21
CA GLN A 10 6.24 -6.39 2.79
C GLN A 10 5.57 -5.04 2.49
N LEU A 11 6.03 -4.33 1.46
CA LEU A 11 5.61 -2.96 1.14
C LEU A 11 4.08 -2.77 1.17
N HIS A 12 3.33 -3.71 0.60
CA HIS A 12 1.88 -3.64 0.55
C HIS A 12 1.20 -3.68 1.93
N LYS A 13 1.82 -4.31 2.94
CA LYS A 13 1.36 -4.31 4.33
C LYS A 13 1.61 -2.97 5.01
N ARG A 14 2.81 -2.41 4.83
CA ARG A 14 3.15 -1.06 5.31
C ARG A 14 2.17 -0.01 4.76
N VAL A 15 1.86 -0.09 3.47
CA VAL A 15 0.86 0.78 2.84
C VAL A 15 -0.53 0.56 3.45
N PHE A 16 -0.96 -0.69 3.65
CA PHE A 16 -2.25 -0.99 4.29
C PHE A 16 -2.37 -0.37 5.69
N GLU A 17 -1.40 -0.63 6.57
CA GLU A 17 -1.42 -0.11 7.94
C GLU A 17 -1.33 1.41 7.98
N PHE A 18 -0.53 2.02 7.09
CA PHE A 18 -0.47 3.47 6.97
C PHE A 18 -1.82 4.08 6.56
N LEU A 19 -2.44 3.57 5.49
CA LEU A 19 -3.71 4.09 4.99
C LEU A 19 -4.82 3.92 6.06
N ARG A 20 -4.80 2.79 6.77
CA ARG A 20 -5.74 2.53 7.87
C ARG A 20 -5.49 3.45 9.06
N GLY A 21 -4.24 3.62 9.48
CA GLY A 21 -3.85 4.49 10.59
C GLY A 21 -4.17 5.97 10.35
N ASN A 22 -4.19 6.40 9.09
CA ASN A 22 -4.59 7.75 8.69
C ASN A 22 -6.10 7.88 8.35
N GLY A 23 -6.89 6.81 8.56
CA GLY A 23 -8.34 6.83 8.32
C GLY A 23 -8.74 6.90 6.83
N LEU A 24 -7.82 6.62 5.90
CA LEU A 24 -8.07 6.64 4.46
C LEU A 24 -8.81 5.38 3.98
N ILE A 25 -8.70 4.31 4.75
CA ILE A 25 -9.46 3.05 4.62
C ILE A 25 -9.82 2.54 6.01
N ARG A 26 -10.82 1.65 6.08
CA ARG A 26 -11.27 1.05 7.33
C ARG A 26 -10.94 -0.43 7.42
N THR A 27 -10.91 -1.13 6.29
CA THR A 27 -10.84 -2.60 6.27
C THR A 27 -9.85 -3.14 5.23
N ARG A 28 -9.38 -4.37 5.44
CA ARG A 28 -8.58 -5.11 4.44
C ARG A 28 -9.33 -5.29 3.12
N ALA A 29 -10.63 -5.57 3.20
CA ALA A 29 -11.48 -5.71 2.02
C ALA A 29 -11.48 -4.43 1.16
N GLU A 30 -11.59 -3.27 1.82
CA GLU A 30 -11.53 -1.98 1.17
C GLU A 30 -10.17 -1.73 0.50
N PHE A 31 -9.07 -2.09 1.17
CA PHE A 31 -7.72 -2.02 0.58
C PHE A 31 -7.61 -2.90 -0.67
N CYS A 32 -8.00 -4.17 -0.58
CA CYS A 32 -7.92 -5.09 -1.72
C CYS A 32 -8.74 -4.58 -2.92
N GLN A 33 -9.95 -4.09 -2.68
CA GLN A 33 -10.85 -3.69 -3.76
C GLN A 33 -10.47 -2.32 -4.35
N ARG A 34 -10.20 -1.32 -3.49
CA ARG A 34 -9.98 0.07 -3.93
C ARG A 34 -8.53 0.35 -4.33
N PHE A 35 -7.57 -0.26 -3.66
CA PHE A 35 -6.15 0.03 -3.84
C PHE A 35 -5.39 -1.06 -4.60
N LEU A 36 -5.79 -2.33 -4.50
CA LEU A 36 -5.14 -3.41 -5.26
C LEU A 36 -5.92 -3.83 -6.52
N GLY A 37 -7.21 -3.48 -6.63
CA GLY A 37 -8.07 -3.95 -7.73
C GLY A 37 -8.28 -5.47 -7.69
N LYS A 38 -8.35 -6.06 -6.49
CA LYS A 38 -8.44 -7.51 -6.25
C LYS A 38 -9.63 -7.85 -5.33
N SER A 39 -9.92 -9.15 -5.24
CA SER A 39 -10.95 -9.67 -4.34
C SER A 39 -10.58 -9.47 -2.87
N ARG A 40 -11.58 -9.45 -1.98
CA ARG A 40 -11.43 -9.16 -0.55
C ARG A 40 -10.45 -10.07 0.18
N GLY A 41 -10.28 -11.31 -0.28
CA GLY A 41 -9.38 -12.29 0.32
C GLY A 41 -7.94 -12.20 -0.18
N TYR A 42 -7.65 -11.36 -1.18
CA TYR A 42 -6.35 -11.34 -1.84
C TYR A 42 -5.17 -11.09 -0.89
N LEU A 43 -5.33 -10.15 0.06
CA LEU A 43 -4.28 -9.85 1.04
C LEU A 43 -4.02 -11.05 1.97
N ALA A 44 -5.07 -11.75 2.41
CA ALA A 44 -4.92 -12.95 3.23
C ALA A 44 -4.24 -14.08 2.45
N THR A 45 -4.51 -14.20 1.15
CA THR A 45 -3.79 -15.14 0.27
C THR A 45 -2.30 -14.79 0.16
N LEU A 46 -1.95 -13.51 -0.05
CA LEU A 46 -0.54 -13.08 -0.09
C LEU A 46 0.18 -13.37 1.22
N GLU A 47 -0.47 -13.09 2.35
CA GLU A 47 0.03 -13.37 3.70
C GLU A 47 0.27 -14.87 3.93
N CYS A 48 -0.71 -15.70 3.57
CA CYS A 48 -0.60 -17.15 3.69
C CYS A 48 0.53 -17.74 2.83
N LEU A 49 0.75 -17.18 1.64
CA LEU A 49 1.78 -17.63 0.70
C LEU A 49 3.15 -16.97 0.95
N GLY A 50 3.24 -16.00 1.86
CA GLY A 50 4.46 -15.19 2.04
C GLY A 50 4.88 -14.42 0.79
N SER A 51 3.95 -14.12 -0.11
CA SER A 51 4.22 -13.57 -1.45
C SER A 51 3.87 -12.10 -1.60
N GLN A 52 4.48 -11.45 -2.58
CA GLN A 52 4.22 -10.05 -2.92
C GLN A 52 3.15 -9.92 -4.02
N PRO A 53 2.44 -8.78 -4.09
CA PRO A 53 1.63 -8.43 -5.25
C PRO A 53 2.45 -8.47 -6.53
N SER A 54 1.79 -8.83 -7.63
CA SER A 54 2.43 -8.76 -8.95
C SER A 54 2.73 -7.31 -9.35
N ARG A 55 3.70 -7.09 -10.26
CA ARG A 55 4.02 -5.76 -10.83
C ARG A 55 2.78 -5.00 -11.30
N ARG A 56 1.86 -5.67 -11.99
CA ARG A 56 0.58 -5.07 -12.42
C ARG A 56 -0.26 -4.59 -11.22
N THR A 57 -0.30 -5.36 -10.15
CA THR A 57 -1.05 -5.03 -8.94
C THR A 57 -0.39 -3.85 -8.21
N PHE A 58 0.94 -3.81 -8.16
CA PHE A 58 1.69 -2.64 -7.69
C PHE A 58 1.44 -1.39 -8.54
N GLY A 59 1.33 -1.52 -9.87
CA GLY A 59 0.96 -0.41 -10.75
C GLY A 59 -0.42 0.18 -10.43
N ILE A 60 -1.40 -0.67 -10.11
CA ILE A 60 -2.73 -0.22 -9.64
C ILE A 60 -2.59 0.50 -8.29
N LEU A 61 -1.86 -0.09 -7.35
CA LEU A 61 -1.62 0.51 -6.03
C LEU A 61 -0.99 1.90 -6.15
N ARG A 62 0.05 2.02 -6.97
CA ARG A 62 0.72 3.28 -7.26
C ARG A 62 -0.26 4.33 -7.78
N SER A 63 -1.04 4.00 -8.81
CA SER A 63 -2.04 4.91 -9.37
C SER A 63 -3.02 5.41 -8.31
N ARG A 64 -3.52 4.51 -7.45
CA ARG A 64 -4.45 4.85 -6.38
C ARG A 64 -3.83 5.70 -5.28
N LEU A 65 -2.56 5.47 -4.97
CA LEU A 65 -1.81 6.32 -4.06
C LEU A 65 -1.58 7.72 -4.64
N THR A 66 -1.28 7.84 -5.94
CA THR A 66 -1.19 9.14 -6.62
C THR A 66 -2.50 9.92 -6.50
N GLU A 67 -3.65 9.27 -6.77
CA GLU A 67 -4.98 9.88 -6.57
C GLU A 67 -5.23 10.32 -5.12
N GLN A 68 -4.66 9.63 -4.12
CA GLN A 68 -4.77 10.06 -2.72
C GLN A 68 -3.84 11.23 -2.40
N ALA A 69 -2.63 11.26 -2.96
CA ALA A 69 -1.66 12.33 -2.72
C ALA A 69 -2.15 13.70 -3.22
N GLU A 70 -3.01 13.71 -4.23
CA GLU A 70 -3.63 14.92 -4.79
C GLU A 70 -4.83 15.43 -3.97
N ARG A 71 -5.34 14.64 -3.02
CA ARG A 71 -6.44 15.06 -2.14
C ARG A 71 -5.94 16.02 -1.05
N PRO A 72 -6.82 16.87 -0.50
CA PRO A 72 -6.49 17.70 0.65
C PRO A 72 -6.30 16.83 1.90
N LEU A 73 -5.07 16.38 2.13
CA LEU A 73 -4.63 15.62 3.29
C LEU A 73 -3.61 16.44 4.08
N ARG A 74 -3.26 15.98 5.29
CA ARG A 74 -2.14 16.56 6.03
C ARG A 74 -0.86 16.42 5.21
N LYS A 75 0.02 17.43 5.26
CA LYS A 75 1.29 17.45 4.49
C LYS A 75 2.14 16.21 4.76
N GLU A 76 2.21 15.76 6.01
CA GLU A 76 2.91 14.55 6.44
C GLU A 76 2.33 13.30 5.79
N THR A 77 0.99 13.18 5.76
CA THR A 77 0.31 12.07 5.10
C THR A 77 0.59 12.06 3.60
N GLN A 78 0.57 13.23 2.93
CA GLN A 78 0.90 13.34 1.52
C GLN A 78 2.35 12.96 1.23
N ALA A 79 3.29 13.39 2.08
CA ALA A 79 4.71 13.07 1.94
C ALA A 79 4.94 11.55 2.05
N ALA A 80 4.36 10.90 3.07
CA ALA A 80 4.47 9.45 3.24
C ALA A 80 3.84 8.68 2.07
N ILE A 81 2.71 9.14 1.52
CA ILE A 81 2.13 8.54 0.30
C ILE A 81 3.11 8.64 -0.89
N ARG A 82 3.78 9.78 -1.05
CA ARG A 82 4.79 9.96 -2.11
C ARG A 82 6.02 9.07 -1.92
N ASP A 83 6.45 8.86 -0.67
CA ASP A 83 7.52 7.91 -0.37
C ASP A 83 7.13 6.48 -0.76
N PHE A 84 5.90 6.04 -0.44
CA PHE A 84 5.42 4.73 -0.89
C PHE A 84 5.33 4.61 -2.41
N ILE A 85 4.94 5.67 -3.12
CA ILE A 85 4.95 5.68 -4.59
C ILE A 85 6.37 5.47 -5.12
N ARG A 86 7.37 6.14 -4.54
CA ARG A 86 8.78 5.96 -4.93
C ARG A 86 9.24 4.53 -4.66
N GLU A 87 8.93 3.96 -3.50
CA GLU A 87 9.27 2.56 -3.18
C GLU A 87 8.63 1.58 -4.17
N ILE A 88 7.39 1.82 -4.62
CA ILE A 88 6.74 1.00 -5.65
C ILE A 88 7.45 1.14 -7.01
N ASP A 89 7.90 2.34 -7.36
CA ASP A 89 8.61 2.60 -8.61
C ASP A 89 9.97 1.89 -8.64
N GLU A 90 10.69 1.88 -7.53
CA GLU A 90 11.97 1.15 -7.37
C GLU A 90 11.80 -0.37 -7.57
N LEU A 91 10.69 -0.96 -7.12
CA LEU A 91 10.38 -2.38 -7.34
C LEU A 91 10.01 -2.72 -8.81
N ASN A 92 9.63 -1.72 -9.59
CA ASN A 92 9.16 -1.88 -10.97
C ASN A 92 10.23 -1.54 -12.03
N VAL A 93 11.44 -1.13 -11.63
CA VAL A 93 12.54 -0.91 -12.58
C VAL A 93 12.89 -2.24 -13.25
N PRO A 94 12.84 -2.35 -14.60
CA PRO A 94 13.33 -3.52 -15.30
C PRO A 94 14.86 -3.61 -15.08
N SER A 95 15.30 -4.72 -14.48
CA SER A 95 16.71 -5.11 -14.44
C SER A 95 17.26 -5.38 -15.83
#